data_AF-A0A1C6GDT2-F1
#
_entry.id   AF-A0A1C6GDT2-F1
#
_cell.length_a   1.000
_cell.length_b   1.000
_cell.length_c   1.000
_cell.angle_alpha   90.00
_cell.angle_beta   90.00
_cell.angle_gamma   90.00
#
_symmetry.space_group_name_H-M   'P 1'
#
loop_
_entity.id
_entity.type
_entity.pdbx_description
1 polymer ?
#
loop_
_entity_poly.entity_id
_entity_poly.type
_entity_poly.pdbx_seq_one_letter_code
_entity_poly.pdbx_strand_id
1 'polypeptide(L)'
;MSYLYKLSKEELEERLKGRVRGEVLDLSDLEFDDMDLSRKDLSYIKFDLCMFQNVVFDGADLTGSSIMNAGLDGCSLRKVIFENANLYGACMRGCDMTGCNIKGANLFAAVLEHAVLDDIVSDENTQWFRMHCPETGPILGYKKCVNDRLVQLLIPADAKRTSATLPSCRCNKAKVLTIKSFDSTEEFDEAWSLVDENFVYRKGQWVEVKDFNEDRWMDSTTGIHFWMTREEAIGY
;
A
#
# COMPACT_ATOMS: atom_id res chain seq x y z
N MET A 1 -0.18 6.80 -25.86
CA MET A 1 0.69 5.71 -25.42
C MET A 1 2.12 6.18 -25.58
N SER A 2 2.74 6.65 -24.50
CA SER A 2 4.20 6.77 -24.45
C SER A 2 4.71 5.34 -24.26
N TYR A 3 5.41 4.79 -25.24
CA TYR A 3 6.10 3.52 -25.06
C TYR A 3 7.37 3.82 -24.27
N LEU A 4 7.51 3.24 -23.08
CA LEU A 4 8.75 3.32 -22.31
C LEU A 4 9.90 2.72 -23.13
N TYR A 5 11.11 3.19 -22.89
CA TYR A 5 12.29 2.64 -23.56
C TYR A 5 12.63 1.28 -22.95
N LYS A 6 12.53 0.22 -23.77
CA LYS A 6 12.95 -1.12 -23.38
C LYS A 6 14.47 -1.23 -23.36
N LEU A 7 15.03 -1.31 -22.16
CA LEU A 7 16.47 -1.45 -21.95
C LEU A 7 16.90 -2.85 -22.36
N SER A 8 17.96 -2.99 -23.16
CA SER A 8 18.53 -4.30 -23.46
C SER A 8 19.41 -4.82 -22.31
N LYS A 9 19.61 -6.14 -22.25
CA LYS A 9 20.48 -6.75 -21.25
C LYS A 9 21.92 -6.25 -21.37
N GLU A 10 22.43 -6.12 -22.59
CA GLU A 10 23.78 -5.64 -22.88
C GLU A 10 23.96 -4.19 -22.41
N GLU A 11 22.97 -3.33 -22.66
CA GLU A 11 22.99 -1.95 -22.17
C GLU A 11 22.95 -1.88 -20.64
N LEU A 12 22.14 -2.71 -19.99
CA LEU A 12 22.11 -2.78 -18.53
C LEU A 12 23.47 -3.21 -17.97
N GLU A 13 24.08 -4.27 -18.51
CA GLU A 13 25.38 -4.75 -18.05
C GLU A 13 26.48 -3.69 -18.23
N GLU A 14 26.50 -2.97 -19.36
CA GLU A 14 27.45 -1.87 -19.55
C GLU A 14 27.21 -0.71 -18.57
N ARG A 15 25.95 -0.38 -18.22
CA ARG A 15 25.63 0.64 -17.21
C ARG A 15 26.01 0.21 -15.78
N LEU A 16 25.94 -1.08 -15.48
CA LEU A 16 26.32 -1.64 -14.18
C LEU A 16 27.83 -1.93 -14.07
N LYS A 17 28.55 -1.94 -15.19
CA LYS A 17 29.95 -2.31 -15.26
C LYS A 17 30.82 -1.32 -14.48
N GLY A 18 31.54 -1.85 -13.50
CA GLY A 18 32.46 -1.04 -12.69
C GLY A 18 31.77 -0.10 -11.71
N ARG A 19 30.45 -0.21 -11.53
CA ARG A 19 29.72 0.55 -10.49
C ARG A 19 30.32 0.28 -9.12
N VAL A 20 30.44 1.33 -8.33
CA VAL A 20 30.82 1.21 -6.91
C VAL A 20 29.54 1.04 -6.10
N ARG A 21 29.54 0.12 -5.14
CA ARG A 21 28.42 -0.06 -4.20
C ARG A 21 28.08 1.26 -3.53
N GLY A 22 26.80 1.65 -3.52
CA GLY A 22 26.37 2.93 -2.99
C GLY A 22 26.29 4.08 -4.01
N GLU A 23 26.82 3.88 -5.23
CA GLU A 23 26.74 4.88 -6.29
C GLU A 23 25.33 4.96 -6.86
N VAL A 24 24.81 6.19 -6.92
CA VAL A 24 23.51 6.48 -7.54
C VAL A 24 23.61 6.34 -9.05
N LEU A 25 22.73 5.52 -9.61
CA LEU A 25 22.52 5.38 -11.05
C LEU A 25 21.03 5.60 -11.34
N ASP A 26 20.74 6.43 -12.33
CA ASP A 26 19.36 6.71 -12.74
C ASP A 26 18.96 5.82 -13.92
N LEU A 27 17.99 4.94 -13.69
CA LEU A 27 17.37 4.07 -14.66
C LEU A 27 15.85 4.27 -14.71
N SER A 28 15.36 5.44 -14.29
CA SER A 28 13.92 5.76 -14.25
C SER A 28 13.28 5.76 -15.65
N ASP A 29 11.98 5.52 -15.71
CA ASP A 29 11.18 5.54 -16.95
C ASP A 29 11.62 4.51 -18.02
N LEU A 30 12.12 3.34 -17.58
CA LEU A 30 12.55 2.25 -18.44
C LEU A 30 11.65 1.01 -18.36
N GLU A 31 11.66 0.21 -19.41
CA GLU A 31 11.05 -1.13 -19.43
C GLU A 31 12.16 -2.20 -19.38
N PHE A 32 11.99 -3.16 -18.50
CA PHE A 32 12.83 -4.35 -18.33
C PHE A 32 11.96 -5.58 -18.58
N ASP A 33 12.41 -6.46 -19.48
CA ASP A 33 11.65 -7.65 -19.86
C ASP A 33 12.58 -8.86 -19.96
N ASP A 34 12.11 -10.01 -19.46
CA ASP A 34 12.81 -11.29 -19.52
C ASP A 34 14.27 -11.22 -19.03
N MET A 35 14.49 -10.63 -17.86
CA MET A 35 15.83 -10.43 -17.27
C MET A 35 16.04 -11.17 -15.95
N ASP A 36 17.25 -11.70 -15.76
CA ASP A 36 17.72 -12.21 -14.47
C ASP A 36 18.67 -11.20 -13.82
N LEU A 37 18.17 -10.55 -12.77
CA LEU A 37 18.90 -9.60 -11.93
C LEU A 37 19.25 -10.19 -10.56
N SER A 38 19.13 -11.51 -10.41
CA SER A 38 19.40 -12.20 -9.15
C SER A 38 20.80 -11.90 -8.62
N ARG A 39 20.88 -11.64 -7.31
CA ARG A 39 22.15 -11.38 -6.57
C ARG A 39 22.97 -10.20 -7.08
N LYS A 40 22.42 -9.33 -7.94
CA LYS A 40 23.11 -8.12 -8.39
C LYS A 40 23.11 -7.06 -7.29
N ASP A 41 24.18 -6.26 -7.27
CA ASP A 41 24.19 -5.01 -6.52
C ASP A 41 23.45 -3.94 -7.32
N LEU A 42 22.22 -3.66 -6.91
CA LEU A 42 21.34 -2.64 -7.46
C LEU A 42 21.07 -1.52 -6.44
N SER A 43 21.94 -1.41 -5.42
CA SER A 43 21.76 -0.47 -4.32
C SER A 43 21.82 0.98 -4.82
N TYR A 44 20.99 1.86 -4.28
CA TYR A 44 20.94 3.29 -4.65
C TYR A 44 20.64 3.57 -6.13
N ILE A 45 20.14 2.58 -6.89
CA ILE A 45 19.64 2.81 -8.24
C ILE A 45 18.23 3.41 -8.16
N LYS A 46 17.92 4.35 -9.06
CA LYS A 46 16.56 4.83 -9.28
C LYS A 46 15.89 4.02 -10.39
N PHE A 47 14.80 3.37 -10.03
CA PHE A 47 13.90 2.62 -10.88
C PHE A 47 12.50 3.23 -10.86
N ASP A 48 12.40 4.54 -10.61
CA ASP A 48 11.12 5.23 -10.55
C ASP A 48 10.41 5.09 -11.90
N LEU A 49 9.10 4.86 -11.87
CA LEU A 49 8.24 4.73 -13.05
C LEU A 49 8.66 3.61 -14.03
N CYS A 50 9.52 2.68 -13.59
CA CYS A 50 9.93 1.55 -14.42
C CYS A 50 8.83 0.48 -14.53
N MET A 51 8.85 -0.26 -15.62
CA MET A 51 8.04 -1.46 -15.81
C MET A 51 8.93 -2.68 -15.89
N PHE A 52 8.67 -3.67 -15.05
CA PHE A 52 9.38 -4.95 -15.01
C PHE A 52 8.41 -6.06 -15.38
N GLN A 53 8.71 -6.76 -16.46
CA GLN A 53 7.97 -7.94 -16.92
C GLN A 53 8.90 -9.16 -16.91
N ASN A 54 8.46 -10.26 -16.29
CA ASN A 54 9.24 -11.49 -16.21
C ASN A 54 10.68 -11.30 -15.68
N VAL A 55 10.88 -10.36 -14.73
CA VAL A 55 12.19 -10.09 -14.14
C VAL A 55 12.36 -10.86 -12.83
N VAL A 56 13.54 -11.44 -12.63
CA VAL A 56 13.92 -12.14 -11.41
C VAL A 56 14.91 -11.30 -10.63
N PHE A 57 14.57 -10.90 -9.41
CA PHE A 57 15.44 -10.14 -8.51
C PHE A 57 16.00 -10.97 -7.37
N ASP A 58 15.85 -12.30 -7.38
CA ASP A 58 16.15 -13.14 -6.22
C ASP A 58 17.53 -12.87 -5.59
N GLY A 59 17.52 -12.45 -4.32
CA GLY A 59 18.71 -12.10 -3.55
C GLY A 59 19.44 -10.83 -4.00
N ALA A 60 18.85 -10.00 -4.87
CA ALA A 60 19.41 -8.72 -5.27
C ALA A 60 19.44 -7.73 -4.09
N ASP A 61 20.41 -6.81 -4.15
CA ASP A 61 20.57 -5.74 -3.18
C ASP A 61 19.98 -4.45 -3.76
N LEU A 62 18.83 -4.00 -3.27
CA LEU A 62 18.15 -2.75 -3.60
C LEU A 62 18.19 -1.76 -2.42
N THR A 63 19.22 -1.86 -1.56
CA THR A 63 19.40 -0.96 -0.42
C THR A 63 19.44 0.49 -0.89
N GLY A 64 18.61 1.35 -0.30
CA GLY A 64 18.53 2.78 -0.61
C GLY A 64 18.03 3.11 -2.01
N SER A 65 17.56 2.12 -2.79
CA SER A 65 17.05 2.34 -4.13
C SER A 65 15.69 3.04 -4.11
N SER A 66 15.42 3.81 -5.16
CA SER A 66 14.09 4.41 -5.38
C SER A 66 13.34 3.58 -6.41
N ILE A 67 12.14 3.13 -6.08
CA ILE A 67 11.31 2.23 -6.91
C ILE A 67 9.89 2.81 -6.94
N MET A 68 9.79 4.14 -7.01
CA MET A 68 8.53 4.84 -6.85
C MET A 68 7.63 4.61 -8.07
N ASN A 69 6.38 4.22 -7.83
CA ASN A 69 5.37 3.99 -8.87
C ASN A 69 5.83 3.02 -9.98
N ALA A 70 6.77 2.12 -9.67
CA ALA A 70 7.23 1.10 -10.60
C ALA A 70 6.25 -0.08 -10.64
N GLY A 71 6.11 -0.72 -11.81
CA GLY A 71 5.34 -1.96 -12.00
C GLY A 71 6.24 -3.18 -11.91
N LEU A 72 6.10 -3.99 -10.86
CA LEU A 72 6.82 -5.25 -10.64
C LEU A 72 5.88 -6.47 -10.61
N ASP A 73 4.61 -6.33 -10.98
CA ASP A 73 3.59 -7.38 -10.85
C ASP A 73 4.08 -8.75 -11.38
N GLY A 74 4.01 -9.78 -10.55
CA GLY A 74 4.43 -11.15 -10.86
C GLY A 74 5.94 -11.41 -10.90
N CYS A 75 6.79 -10.40 -10.65
CA CYS A 75 8.25 -10.61 -10.56
C CYS A 75 8.61 -11.47 -9.35
N SER A 76 9.73 -12.19 -9.45
CA SER A 76 10.29 -12.91 -8.30
C SER A 76 11.19 -11.97 -7.51
N LEU A 77 10.87 -11.76 -6.23
CA LEU A 77 11.58 -10.85 -5.33
C LEU A 77 12.15 -11.61 -4.12
N ARG A 78 12.42 -12.91 -4.23
CA ARG A 78 12.77 -13.73 -3.06
C ARG A 78 14.08 -13.23 -2.43
N LYS A 79 14.07 -13.02 -1.11
CA LYS A 79 15.25 -12.61 -0.34
C LYS A 79 15.91 -11.32 -0.81
N VAL A 80 15.18 -10.43 -1.47
CA VAL A 80 15.68 -9.12 -1.89
C VAL A 80 15.92 -8.23 -0.66
N ILE A 81 16.97 -7.42 -0.73
CA ILE A 81 17.29 -6.44 0.31
C ILE A 81 16.75 -5.08 -0.13
N PHE A 82 15.65 -4.64 0.45
CA PHE A 82 15.03 -3.32 0.27
C PHE A 82 15.34 -2.36 1.44
N GLU A 83 16.45 -2.56 2.16
CA GLU A 83 16.77 -1.72 3.32
C GLU A 83 16.80 -0.23 2.92
N ASN A 84 16.03 0.61 3.60
CA ASN A 84 15.88 2.04 3.32
C ASN A 84 15.44 2.38 1.89
N ALA A 85 14.86 1.42 1.15
CA ALA A 85 14.35 1.66 -0.19
C ALA A 85 13.05 2.47 -0.16
N ASN A 86 12.80 3.25 -1.20
CA ASN A 86 11.54 3.94 -1.39
C ASN A 86 10.64 3.16 -2.36
N LEU A 87 9.64 2.48 -1.82
CA LEU A 87 8.65 1.66 -2.56
C LEU A 87 7.31 2.40 -2.71
N TYR A 88 7.30 3.74 -2.59
CA TYR A 88 6.09 4.54 -2.71
C TYR A 88 5.32 4.17 -3.99
N GLY A 89 4.07 3.74 -3.87
CA GLY A 89 3.22 3.42 -5.01
C GLY A 89 3.67 2.24 -5.88
N ALA A 90 4.69 1.47 -5.47
CA ALA A 90 5.18 0.33 -6.25
C ALA A 90 4.10 -0.76 -6.36
N CYS A 91 3.84 -1.25 -7.57
CA CYS A 91 2.91 -2.36 -7.81
C CYS A 91 3.67 -3.67 -7.75
N MET A 92 3.40 -4.50 -6.74
CA MET A 92 4.05 -5.81 -6.51
C MET A 92 3.00 -6.91 -6.37
N ARG A 93 1.94 -6.87 -7.19
CA ARG A 93 0.86 -7.86 -7.13
C ARG A 93 1.39 -9.23 -7.51
N GLY A 94 1.03 -10.26 -6.74
CA GLY A 94 1.43 -11.63 -7.03
C GLY A 94 2.94 -11.90 -6.96
N CYS A 95 3.76 -10.95 -6.48
CA CYS A 95 5.19 -11.17 -6.32
C CYS A 95 5.47 -12.16 -5.20
N ASP A 96 6.51 -12.97 -5.39
CA ASP A 96 7.08 -13.76 -4.29
C ASP A 96 8.15 -12.93 -3.57
N MET A 97 7.82 -12.40 -2.39
CA MET A 97 8.70 -11.59 -1.55
C MET A 97 9.23 -12.37 -0.35
N THR A 98 9.23 -13.71 -0.42
CA THR A 98 9.64 -14.56 0.70
C THR A 98 11.05 -14.21 1.17
N GLY A 99 11.20 -13.90 2.46
CA GLY A 99 12.49 -13.58 3.08
C GLY A 99 13.06 -12.20 2.73
N CYS A 100 12.28 -11.30 2.13
CA CYS A 100 12.74 -9.93 1.87
C CYS A 100 13.09 -9.17 3.15
N ASN A 101 14.08 -8.30 3.05
CA ASN A 101 14.43 -7.37 4.10
C ASN A 101 13.98 -5.95 3.74
N ILE A 102 12.96 -5.44 4.43
CA ILE A 102 12.33 -4.14 4.18
C ILE A 102 12.60 -3.14 5.32
N LYS A 103 13.63 -3.36 6.14
CA LYS A 103 13.96 -2.43 7.25
C LYS A 103 14.13 -1.00 6.75
N GLY A 104 13.50 -0.03 7.42
CA GLY A 104 13.52 1.38 7.02
C GLY A 104 12.86 1.69 5.66
N ALA A 105 12.31 0.71 4.94
CA ALA A 105 11.69 0.94 3.65
C ALA A 105 10.38 1.72 3.79
N ASN A 106 10.06 2.53 2.78
CA ASN A 106 8.78 3.23 2.70
C ASN A 106 7.83 2.51 1.74
N LEU A 107 6.78 1.87 2.26
CA LEU A 107 5.78 1.17 1.46
C LEU A 107 4.49 1.97 1.23
N PHE A 108 4.46 3.29 1.49
CA PHE A 108 3.23 4.07 1.32
C PHE A 108 2.61 3.86 -0.07
N ALA A 109 1.33 3.49 -0.11
CA ALA A 109 0.60 3.19 -1.35
C ALA A 109 1.15 2.03 -2.20
N ALA A 110 2.11 1.24 -1.71
CA ALA A 110 2.57 0.03 -2.41
C ALA A 110 1.45 -1.01 -2.49
N VAL A 111 1.29 -1.68 -3.62
CA VAL A 111 0.24 -2.68 -3.83
C VAL A 111 0.81 -4.08 -3.66
N LEU A 112 0.29 -4.81 -2.68
CA LEU A 112 0.76 -6.14 -2.26
C LEU A 112 -0.31 -7.23 -2.46
N GLU A 113 -1.34 -6.96 -3.27
CA GLU A 113 -2.41 -7.94 -3.55
C GLU A 113 -1.81 -9.26 -4.05
N HIS A 114 -2.16 -10.37 -3.41
CA HIS A 114 -1.66 -11.71 -3.73
C HIS A 114 -0.15 -11.92 -3.59
N ALA A 115 0.61 -10.97 -3.02
CA ALA A 115 2.03 -11.15 -2.78
C ALA A 115 2.27 -12.21 -1.68
N VAL A 116 3.33 -13.01 -1.83
CA VAL A 116 3.80 -13.93 -0.79
C VAL A 116 4.76 -13.18 0.11
N LEU A 117 4.41 -13.05 1.40
CA LEU A 117 5.10 -12.21 2.39
C LEU A 117 5.62 -13.03 3.57
N ASP A 118 5.97 -14.30 3.33
CA ASP A 118 6.55 -15.17 4.33
C ASP A 118 7.97 -14.68 4.71
N ASP A 119 8.32 -14.79 5.99
CA ASP A 119 9.66 -14.45 6.52
C ASP A 119 10.16 -13.02 6.24
N ILE A 120 9.26 -12.05 6.06
CA ILE A 120 9.63 -10.64 5.90
C ILE A 120 10.38 -10.11 7.13
N VAL A 121 11.54 -9.51 6.89
CA VAL A 121 12.31 -8.81 7.92
C VAL A 121 11.98 -7.33 7.87
N SER A 122 11.38 -6.80 8.93
CA SER A 122 11.08 -5.37 9.13
C SER A 122 11.55 -4.91 10.51
N ASP A 123 11.63 -3.59 10.70
CA ASP A 123 12.01 -2.93 11.95
C ASP A 123 11.01 -1.82 12.32
N GLU A 124 11.32 -1.03 13.34
CA GLU A 124 10.54 0.13 13.77
C GLU A 124 10.55 1.30 12.77
N ASN A 125 11.53 1.35 11.87
CA ASN A 125 11.67 2.40 10.86
C ASN A 125 10.93 2.04 9.56
N THR A 126 10.48 0.80 9.43
CA THR A 126 9.71 0.33 8.27
C THR A 126 8.35 1.05 8.25
N GLN A 127 8.06 1.77 7.17
CA GLN A 127 6.88 2.63 7.08
C GLN A 127 5.77 1.92 6.29
N TRP A 128 4.52 2.07 6.74
CA TRP A 128 3.31 1.61 6.04
C TRP A 128 3.22 0.10 5.78
N PHE A 129 4.02 -0.73 6.46
CA PHE A 129 3.89 -2.18 6.41
C PHE A 129 2.95 -2.75 7.49
N ARG A 130 2.95 -2.16 8.69
CA ARG A 130 2.09 -2.59 9.80
C ARG A 130 0.68 -2.01 9.65
N MET A 131 -0.26 -2.59 10.40
CA MET A 131 -1.62 -2.10 10.47
C MET A 131 -1.65 -0.63 10.94
N HIS A 132 -2.34 0.24 10.19
CA HIS A 132 -2.58 1.64 10.53
C HIS A 132 -3.59 1.78 11.67
N CYS A 133 -4.67 1.00 11.64
CA CYS A 133 -5.61 0.95 12.76
C CYS A 133 -5.10 0.00 13.88
N PRO A 134 -5.35 0.33 15.16
CA PRO A 134 -5.01 -0.56 16.27
C PRO A 134 -5.64 -1.94 16.14
N GLU A 135 -4.87 -3.00 16.41
CA GLU A 135 -5.34 -4.38 16.27
C GLU A 135 -6.38 -4.77 17.34
N THR A 136 -6.28 -4.21 18.55
CA THR A 136 -7.13 -4.57 19.69
C THR A 136 -7.83 -3.34 20.30
N GLY A 137 -8.89 -3.60 21.06
CA GLY A 137 -9.67 -2.57 21.75
C GLY A 137 -10.66 -1.81 20.86
N PRO A 138 -11.60 -1.08 21.46
CA PRO A 138 -12.52 -0.22 20.73
C PRO A 138 -11.79 1.01 20.20
N ILE A 139 -12.10 1.43 18.97
CA ILE A 139 -11.49 2.61 18.33
C ILE A 139 -12.57 3.49 17.71
N LEU A 140 -12.26 4.77 17.56
CA LEU A 140 -13.04 5.69 16.73
C LEU A 140 -12.48 5.68 15.32
N GLY A 141 -13.39 5.77 14.35
CA GLY A 141 -13.06 5.94 12.94
C GLY A 141 -13.97 6.97 12.30
N TYR A 142 -13.55 7.49 11.16
CA TYR A 142 -14.26 8.53 10.43
C TYR A 142 -14.51 8.08 9.00
N LYS A 143 -15.71 8.35 8.48
CA LYS A 143 -16.07 8.02 7.10
C LYS A 143 -16.64 9.26 6.42
N LYS A 144 -15.95 9.71 5.37
CA LYS A 144 -16.46 10.71 4.43
C LYS A 144 -17.60 10.12 3.61
N CYS A 145 -18.66 10.91 3.51
CA CYS A 145 -19.89 10.62 2.80
C CYS A 145 -20.21 11.77 1.83
N VAL A 146 -21.21 11.56 0.98
CA VAL A 146 -21.67 12.61 0.05
C VAL A 146 -22.16 13.85 0.81
N ASN A 147 -22.22 14.99 0.10
CA ASN A 147 -22.71 16.27 0.63
C ASN A 147 -21.95 16.75 1.88
N ASP A 148 -20.63 16.60 1.86
CA ASP A 148 -19.71 17.03 2.92
C ASP A 148 -20.07 16.53 4.32
N ARG A 149 -20.63 15.32 4.39
CA ARG A 149 -20.97 14.65 5.65
C ARG A 149 -19.83 13.77 6.11
N LEU A 150 -19.45 13.93 7.38
CA LEU A 150 -18.49 13.09 8.06
C LEU A 150 -19.20 12.27 9.13
N VAL A 151 -19.12 10.95 8.99
CA VAL A 151 -19.65 9.99 9.94
C VAL A 151 -18.57 9.63 10.95
N GLN A 152 -18.84 9.78 12.24
CA GLN A 152 -18.02 9.22 13.30
C GLN A 152 -18.55 7.83 13.67
N LEU A 153 -17.66 6.86 13.65
CA LEU A 153 -17.92 5.45 13.89
C LEU A 153 -17.24 5.00 15.18
N LEU A 154 -17.96 4.23 15.99
CA LEU A 154 -17.35 3.38 17.02
C LEU A 154 -17.14 1.99 16.42
N ILE A 155 -15.88 1.61 16.24
CA ILE A 155 -15.48 0.26 15.86
C ILE A 155 -15.26 -0.51 17.17
N PRO A 156 -16.12 -1.49 17.52
CA PRO A 156 -16.01 -2.20 18.79
C PRO A 156 -14.78 -3.12 18.82
N ALA A 157 -14.37 -3.53 20.01
CA ALA A 157 -13.16 -4.34 20.20
C ALA A 157 -13.19 -5.71 19.50
N ASP A 158 -14.39 -6.22 19.22
CA ASP A 158 -14.63 -7.51 18.57
C ASP A 158 -14.94 -7.36 17.07
N ALA A 159 -14.76 -6.18 16.48
CA ALA A 159 -14.81 -6.01 15.04
C ALA A 159 -13.53 -6.55 14.38
N LYS A 160 -13.71 -7.26 13.27
CA LYS A 160 -12.63 -7.54 12.33
C LYS A 160 -12.25 -6.23 11.65
N ARG A 161 -10.96 -6.01 11.45
CA ARG A 161 -10.43 -4.80 10.82
C ARG A 161 -9.08 -5.03 10.15
N THR A 162 -8.84 -4.29 9.09
CA THR A 162 -7.64 -4.35 8.27
C THR A 162 -7.25 -2.94 7.78
N SER A 163 -6.00 -2.79 7.36
CA SER A 163 -5.50 -1.66 6.56
C SER A 163 -4.31 -2.16 5.76
N ALA A 164 -4.18 -1.73 4.52
CA ALA A 164 -3.05 -2.10 3.66
C ALA A 164 -1.83 -1.22 3.96
N THR A 165 -1.39 -0.47 2.95
CA THR A 165 -0.24 0.44 2.93
C THR A 165 -0.65 1.91 2.84
N LEU A 166 -1.94 2.19 3.06
CA LEU A 166 -2.57 3.50 3.02
C LEU A 166 -3.20 3.84 4.39
N PRO A 167 -3.54 5.11 4.64
CA PRO A 167 -4.29 5.50 5.84
C PRO A 167 -5.71 4.90 5.88
N SER A 168 -6.24 4.44 4.75
CA SER A 168 -7.53 3.75 4.68
C SER A 168 -7.51 2.47 5.51
N CYS A 169 -8.55 2.31 6.32
CA CYS A 169 -8.83 1.11 7.08
C CYS A 169 -10.18 0.55 6.66
N ARG A 170 -10.40 -0.74 6.90
CA ARG A 170 -11.69 -1.42 6.73
C ARG A 170 -12.08 -2.14 8.00
N CYS A 171 -13.36 -2.19 8.32
CA CYS A 171 -13.88 -3.04 9.37
C CYS A 171 -15.19 -3.73 8.96
N ASN A 172 -15.54 -4.82 9.64
CA ASN A 172 -16.78 -5.53 9.36
C ASN A 172 -17.99 -4.95 10.09
N LYS A 173 -17.81 -4.21 11.18
CA LYS A 173 -18.93 -3.62 11.92
C LYS A 173 -18.55 -2.35 12.66
N ALA A 174 -19.50 -1.42 12.76
CA ALA A 174 -19.35 -0.19 13.51
C ALA A 174 -20.70 0.37 13.95
N LYS A 175 -20.71 1.15 15.04
CA LYS A 175 -21.87 1.95 15.45
C LYS A 175 -21.70 3.38 14.96
N VAL A 176 -22.72 3.93 14.32
CA VAL A 176 -22.75 5.34 13.92
C VAL A 176 -23.01 6.22 15.14
N LEU A 177 -22.04 7.04 15.53
CA LEU A 177 -22.15 7.93 16.68
C LEU A 177 -22.74 9.28 16.29
N THR A 178 -22.10 9.96 15.34
CA THR A 178 -22.50 11.29 14.87
C THR A 178 -22.36 11.40 13.37
N ILE A 179 -23.14 12.30 12.78
CA ILE A 179 -23.00 12.70 11.38
C ILE A 179 -23.00 14.22 11.36
N LYS A 180 -21.91 14.82 10.90
CA LYS A 180 -21.73 16.28 10.90
C LYS A 180 -21.19 16.79 9.57
N SER A 181 -21.37 18.06 9.29
CA SER A 181 -20.63 18.73 8.22
C SER A 181 -19.12 18.70 8.51
N PHE A 182 -18.28 18.90 7.49
CA PHE A 182 -16.81 18.91 7.67
C PHE A 182 -16.32 19.97 8.67
N ASP A 183 -16.94 21.15 8.67
CA ASP A 183 -16.68 22.24 9.62
C ASP A 183 -17.36 22.03 11.00
N SER A 184 -18.15 20.95 11.15
CA SER A 184 -18.91 20.59 12.35
C SER A 184 -20.00 21.57 12.78
N THR A 185 -20.45 22.46 11.90
CA THR A 185 -21.51 23.43 12.19
C THR A 185 -22.92 22.85 12.09
N GLU A 186 -23.10 21.80 11.30
CA GLU A 186 -24.38 21.12 11.09
C GLU A 186 -24.33 19.66 11.59
N GLU A 187 -25.47 19.16 12.08
CA GLU A 187 -25.66 17.76 12.43
C GLU A 187 -26.79 17.14 11.60
N PHE A 188 -26.63 15.87 11.24
CA PHE A 188 -27.58 15.13 10.43
C PHE A 188 -27.96 13.81 11.10
N ASP A 189 -29.09 13.24 10.68
CA ASP A 189 -29.50 11.89 11.08
C ASP A 189 -29.00 10.81 10.12
N GLU A 190 -28.63 11.19 8.89
CA GLU A 190 -28.31 10.26 7.81
C GLU A 190 -27.11 10.73 6.96
N ALA A 191 -26.37 9.81 6.36
CA ALA A 191 -25.33 10.10 5.37
C ALA A 191 -25.19 8.94 4.37
N TRP A 192 -25.04 9.26 3.10
CA TRP A 192 -24.90 8.25 2.04
C TRP A 192 -23.42 7.99 1.76
N SER A 193 -23.09 6.72 1.54
CA SER A 193 -21.73 6.31 1.20
C SER A 193 -21.26 6.94 -0.12
N LEU A 194 -19.95 7.19 -0.25
CA LEU A 194 -19.32 7.68 -1.48
C LEU A 194 -19.22 6.60 -2.58
N VAL A 195 -19.29 5.32 -2.21
CA VAL A 195 -18.96 4.19 -3.10
C VAL A 195 -20.22 3.41 -3.49
N ASP A 196 -21.01 3.03 -2.49
CA ASP A 196 -22.35 2.47 -2.68
C ASP A 196 -23.41 3.55 -2.41
N GLU A 197 -24.12 3.97 -3.47
CA GLU A 197 -25.19 4.97 -3.42
C GLU A 197 -26.45 4.49 -2.69
N ASN A 198 -26.64 3.17 -2.56
CA ASN A 198 -27.78 2.58 -1.85
C ASN A 198 -27.52 2.43 -0.35
N PHE A 199 -26.26 2.60 0.07
CA PHE A 199 -25.87 2.44 1.46
C PHE A 199 -25.98 3.76 2.25
N VAL A 200 -26.73 3.72 3.35
CA VAL A 200 -26.99 4.87 4.23
C VAL A 200 -26.54 4.59 5.66
N TYR A 201 -25.66 5.45 6.19
CA TYR A 201 -25.34 5.52 7.61
C TYR A 201 -26.44 6.29 8.33
N ARG A 202 -26.99 5.72 9.41
CA ARG A 202 -28.02 6.37 10.24
C ARG A 202 -27.52 6.52 11.67
N LYS A 203 -27.63 7.73 12.22
CA LYS A 203 -27.16 8.05 13.58
C LYS A 203 -27.74 7.08 14.62
N GLY A 204 -26.87 6.54 15.48
CA GLY A 204 -27.23 5.59 16.53
C GLY A 204 -27.35 4.12 16.09
N GLN A 205 -27.40 3.85 14.78
CA GLN A 205 -27.53 2.49 14.26
C GLN A 205 -26.18 1.77 14.15
N TRP A 206 -26.26 0.44 14.17
CA TRP A 206 -25.15 -0.44 13.83
C TRP A 206 -25.13 -0.71 12.33
N VAL A 207 -23.93 -0.73 11.78
CA VAL A 207 -23.64 -1.17 10.41
C VAL A 207 -22.80 -2.44 10.50
N GLU A 208 -23.15 -3.44 9.70
CA GLU A 208 -22.45 -4.72 9.64
C GLU A 208 -22.33 -5.19 8.18
N VAL A 209 -21.13 -5.68 7.83
CA VAL A 209 -20.76 -6.27 6.55
C VAL A 209 -20.47 -7.74 6.79
N LYS A 210 -21.31 -8.63 6.24
CA LYS A 210 -21.27 -10.08 6.51
C LYS A 210 -20.13 -10.79 5.77
N ASP A 211 -19.81 -10.31 4.58
CA ASP A 211 -18.82 -10.85 3.65
C ASP A 211 -17.50 -10.07 3.72
N PHE A 212 -17.07 -9.67 4.92
CA PHE A 212 -15.82 -8.93 5.12
C PHE A 212 -14.60 -9.73 4.68
N ASN A 213 -13.81 -9.17 3.77
CA ASN A 213 -12.54 -9.76 3.36
C ASN A 213 -11.43 -9.40 4.36
N GLU A 214 -10.89 -10.42 5.04
CA GLU A 214 -9.83 -10.30 6.05
C GLU A 214 -8.43 -10.19 5.44
N ASP A 215 -8.28 -10.44 4.14
CA ASP A 215 -7.02 -10.15 3.45
C ASP A 215 -6.80 -8.63 3.45
N ARG A 216 -5.84 -8.19 4.27
CA ARG A 216 -5.51 -6.76 4.42
C ARG A 216 -4.89 -6.17 3.16
N TRP A 217 -4.35 -6.98 2.25
CA TRP A 217 -3.69 -6.49 1.04
C TRP A 217 -4.68 -6.21 -0.07
N MET A 218 -5.86 -6.83 -0.03
CA MET A 218 -7.00 -6.49 -0.88
C MET A 218 -7.69 -5.24 -0.32
N ASP A 219 -7.15 -4.04 -0.56
CA ASP A 219 -7.68 -2.82 0.07
C ASP A 219 -9.03 -2.38 -0.52
N SER A 220 -9.21 -2.56 -1.84
CA SER A 220 -10.43 -2.17 -2.56
C SER A 220 -11.46 -3.31 -2.60
N THR A 221 -11.94 -3.73 -1.44
CA THR A 221 -12.87 -4.87 -1.30
C THR A 221 -13.96 -4.60 -0.25
N THR A 222 -14.80 -5.59 0.03
CA THR A 222 -15.94 -5.49 0.97
C THR A 222 -15.49 -5.07 2.38
N GLY A 223 -16.21 -4.10 2.95
CA GLY A 223 -15.96 -3.59 4.29
C GLY A 223 -16.40 -2.13 4.47
N ILE A 224 -16.62 -1.75 5.73
CA ILE A 224 -16.84 -0.35 6.11
C ILE A 224 -15.47 0.33 6.07
N HIS A 225 -15.23 1.13 5.05
CA HIS A 225 -14.02 1.93 4.95
C HIS A 225 -14.07 3.08 5.96
N PHE A 226 -12.98 3.32 6.66
CA PHE A 226 -12.84 4.41 7.62
C PHE A 226 -11.39 4.89 7.71
N TRP A 227 -11.19 6.06 8.31
CA TRP A 227 -9.89 6.64 8.62
C TRP A 227 -9.79 6.90 10.12
N MET A 228 -8.56 6.95 10.65
CA MET A 228 -8.33 7.09 12.08
C MET A 228 -8.58 8.51 12.58
N THR A 229 -8.40 9.50 11.70
CA THR A 229 -8.63 10.92 12.02
C THR A 229 -9.65 11.57 11.09
N ARG A 230 -10.17 12.73 11.51
CA ARG A 230 -11.07 13.53 10.68
C ARG A 230 -10.33 14.07 9.46
N GLU A 231 -9.10 14.50 9.66
CA GLU A 231 -8.23 15.09 8.65
C GLU A 231 -7.94 14.08 7.54
N GLU A 232 -7.59 12.84 7.91
CA GLU A 232 -7.41 11.73 6.97
C GLU A 232 -8.70 11.45 6.17
N ALA A 233 -9.85 11.37 6.85
CA ALA A 233 -11.12 11.10 6.19
C ALA A 233 -11.54 12.22 5.22
N ILE A 234 -11.34 13.49 5.59
CA ILE A 234 -11.72 14.64 4.75
C ILE A 234 -10.79 14.76 3.54
N GLY A 235 -9.49 14.49 3.73
CA GLY A 235 -8.46 14.58 2.71
C GLY A 235 -8.53 13.49 1.62
N TYR A 236 -9.26 12.40 1.88
CA TYR A 236 -9.62 11.39 0.87
C TYR A 236 -10.73 11.90 -0.05
#